data_AF-A0A182IK80-F1
#
_entry.id   AF-A0A182IK80-F1
#
_cell.length_a   1.000
_cell.length_b   1.000
_cell.length_c   1.000
_cell.angle_alpha   90.00
_cell.angle_beta   90.00
_cell.angle_gamma   90.00
#
_symmetry.space_group_name_H-M   'P 1'
#
loop_
_entity.id
_entity.type
_entity.pdbx_description
1 polymer ?
#
loop_
_entity_poly.entity_id
_entity_poly.type
_entity_poly.pdbx_seq_one_letter_code
_entity_poly.pdbx_strand_id
1 'polypeptide(L)'
;LHYQGHDWGPGCLRENVPVSQPIVKEPTLHPLFLQRTVHASSSQLHHIENEYRIAHQMKDVSTQTERSEREPEGSMLQEMLLKLNSMESNHNKQMADANKQIRLLRTQLEIMSNRLVSRPGLVPENNFEWEPISSKQDLEKFEEKLKEVECNTSFKEFLENILQSERSEARLHDSMDVIFKRDFVTKLSWTGGGKPDPKIRFLSFINILKLYKHGVMPTDKKLKEFFQNKFKHGNQRLNLTGTVKSTFHRHR
;
A
#
# COMPACT_ATOMS: atom_id res chain seq x y z
N LEU A 1 26.79 -37.08 10.60
CA LEU A 1 25.53 -36.32 10.58
C LEU A 1 25.27 -35.80 12.00
N HIS A 2 25.76 -34.60 12.29
CA HIS A 2 25.58 -33.93 13.58
C HIS A 2 24.54 -32.82 13.38
N TYR A 3 23.45 -32.87 14.14
CA TYR A 3 22.43 -31.83 14.22
C TYR A 3 22.78 -30.91 15.39
N GLN A 4 22.79 -29.60 15.18
CA GLN A 4 22.65 -28.62 16.25
C GLN A 4 21.53 -27.65 15.90
N GLY A 5 20.64 -27.47 16.86
CA GLY A 5 19.41 -26.70 16.78
C GLY A 5 19.64 -25.23 17.08
N HIS A 6 18.72 -24.41 16.60
CA HIS A 6 18.60 -23.00 16.98
C HIS A 6 17.26 -22.79 17.68
N ASP A 7 17.41 -22.48 18.95
CA ASP A 7 16.44 -22.02 19.92
C ASP A 7 16.07 -20.56 19.63
N TRP A 8 14.79 -20.21 19.64
CA TRP A 8 14.31 -18.82 19.57
C TRP A 8 13.32 -18.59 20.71
N GLY A 9 13.81 -17.96 21.78
CA GLY A 9 12.99 -17.38 22.84
C GLY A 9 12.57 -15.93 22.53
N PRO A 10 11.45 -15.45 23.08
CA PRO A 10 10.86 -14.15 22.74
C PRO A 10 11.25 -13.05 23.73
N GLY A 11 11.55 -11.86 23.22
CA GLY A 11 11.83 -10.67 24.03
C GLY A 11 11.06 -9.45 23.53
N CYS A 12 9.85 -9.26 24.07
CA CYS A 12 9.21 -7.95 24.12
C CYS A 12 9.92 -7.11 25.18
N LEU A 13 10.13 -5.82 24.91
CA LEU A 13 9.76 -4.71 25.81
C LEU A 13 10.20 -3.39 25.17
N ARG A 14 9.22 -2.49 25.05
CA ARG A 14 9.29 -1.14 24.49
C ARG A 14 9.27 -0.23 25.71
N GLU A 15 10.38 0.41 26.04
CA GLU A 15 10.41 1.40 27.12
C GLU A 15 10.31 2.82 26.56
N ASN A 16 9.43 3.57 27.22
CA ASN A 16 9.06 4.94 26.92
C ASN A 16 10.07 5.94 27.46
N VAL A 17 10.16 7.03 26.72
CA VAL A 17 10.87 8.28 26.96
C VAL A 17 10.41 8.98 28.25
N PRO A 18 11.25 9.85 28.85
CA PRO A 18 10.78 11.21 29.11
C PRO A 18 11.73 12.28 28.54
N VAL A 19 11.12 13.22 27.82
CA VAL A 19 11.71 14.43 27.25
C VAL A 19 11.79 15.47 28.36
N SER A 20 13.00 15.98 28.62
CA SER A 20 13.26 17.08 29.54
C SER A 20 12.66 18.39 29.01
N GLN A 21 11.84 19.05 29.83
CA GLN A 21 11.33 20.41 29.57
C GLN A 21 12.37 21.48 29.96
N PRO A 22 12.42 22.63 29.25
CA PRO A 22 13.27 23.75 29.63
C PRO A 22 12.61 24.63 30.71
N ILE A 23 13.44 25.01 31.68
CA ILE A 23 13.14 25.86 32.83
C ILE A 23 12.95 27.32 32.36
N VAL A 24 11.76 27.87 32.59
CA VAL A 24 11.47 29.32 32.48
C VAL A 24 11.90 29.97 33.78
N LYS A 25 12.86 30.92 33.71
CA LYS A 25 13.28 31.74 34.86
C LYS A 25 12.38 32.97 34.96
N GLU A 26 11.70 33.13 36.09
CA GLU A 26 11.02 34.37 36.48
C GLU A 26 12.02 35.51 36.69
N PRO A 27 11.67 36.77 36.32
CA PRO A 27 12.49 37.93 36.65
C PRO A 27 12.25 38.38 38.09
N THR A 28 13.30 38.27 38.90
CA THR A 28 13.39 38.78 40.27
C THR A 28 13.31 40.31 40.27
N LEU A 29 12.25 40.88 40.86
CA LEU A 29 12.16 42.31 41.15
C LEU A 29 13.08 42.67 42.33
N HIS A 30 14.05 43.54 42.06
CA HIS A 30 15.02 44.02 43.05
C HIS A 30 14.37 45.10 43.94
N PRO A 31 14.38 44.97 45.28
CA PRO A 31 13.72 45.92 46.17
C PRO A 31 14.70 47.04 46.56
N LEU A 32 14.84 48.05 45.71
CA LEU A 32 15.54 49.29 46.08
C LEU A 32 14.87 50.47 45.38
N PHE A 33 13.70 50.90 45.86
CA PHE A 33 13.27 52.29 45.71
C PHE A 33 12.16 52.62 46.72
N LEU A 34 12.50 52.47 48.01
CA LEU A 34 11.78 53.14 49.09
C LEU A 34 12.82 53.92 49.90
N GLN A 35 12.99 55.19 49.56
CA GLN A 35 13.26 56.28 50.50
C GLN A 35 13.51 57.58 49.72
N ARG A 36 12.47 58.42 49.64
CA ARG A 36 12.55 59.89 49.75
C ARG A 36 11.15 60.49 49.61
N THR A 37 10.47 60.63 50.74
CA THR A 37 9.44 61.66 50.90
C THR A 37 10.04 62.74 51.77
N VAL A 38 10.44 63.86 51.20
CA VAL A 38 10.32 65.15 51.90
C VAL A 38 10.30 66.31 50.90
N HIS A 39 9.19 67.05 50.95
CA HIS A 39 8.93 68.38 50.40
C HIS A 39 8.65 68.50 48.89
N ALA A 40 7.46 68.05 48.49
CA ALA A 40 6.77 68.62 47.32
C ALA A 40 5.61 69.50 47.79
N SER A 41 5.54 70.73 47.29
CA SER A 41 4.46 71.68 47.58
C SER A 41 3.11 71.16 47.05
N SER A 42 1.99 71.53 47.68
CA SER A 42 0.63 71.16 47.26
C SER A 42 0.35 71.48 45.78
N SER A 43 1.02 72.48 45.20
CA SER A 43 0.94 72.82 43.77
C SER A 43 1.58 71.77 42.86
N GLN A 44 2.57 71.01 43.33
CA GLN A 44 3.25 69.96 42.55
C GLN A 44 2.46 68.64 42.52
N LEU A 45 1.70 68.33 43.57
CA LEU A 45 0.82 67.15 43.58
C LEU A 45 -0.37 67.32 42.62
N HIS A 46 -0.96 68.51 42.54
CA HIS A 46 -2.01 68.80 41.57
C HIS A 46 -1.55 68.70 40.12
N HIS A 47 -0.28 69.01 39.84
CA HIS A 47 0.26 68.90 38.48
C HIS A 47 0.42 67.43 38.05
N ILE A 48 0.90 66.58 38.96
CA ILE A 48 1.09 65.13 38.72
C ILE A 48 -0.27 64.44 38.51
N GLU A 49 -1.29 64.77 39.31
CA GLU A 49 -2.63 64.21 39.12
C GLU A 49 -3.26 64.64 37.78
N ASN A 50 -3.00 65.87 37.33
CA ASN A 50 -3.55 66.37 36.07
C ASN A 50 -2.85 65.73 34.85
N GLU A 51 -1.53 65.50 34.92
CA GLU A 51 -0.81 64.77 33.87
C GLU A 51 -1.26 63.31 33.77
N TYR A 52 -1.50 62.63 34.90
CA TYR A 52 -2.07 61.27 34.89
C TYR A 52 -3.47 61.23 34.29
N ARG A 53 -4.30 62.24 34.53
CA ARG A 53 -5.66 62.32 33.95
C ARG A 53 -5.64 62.57 32.44
N ILE A 54 -4.74 63.42 31.96
CA ILE A 54 -4.55 63.68 30.53
C ILE A 54 -3.99 62.44 29.81
N ALA A 55 -3.03 61.73 30.42
CA ALA A 55 -2.49 60.49 29.88
C ALA A 55 -3.55 59.37 29.78
N HIS A 56 -4.47 59.29 30.74
CA HIS A 56 -5.60 58.35 30.69
C HIS A 56 -6.63 58.73 29.62
N GLN A 57 -6.97 60.02 29.50
CA GLN A 57 -7.88 60.49 28.44
C GLN A 57 -7.30 60.31 27.03
N MET A 58 -5.99 60.49 26.84
CA MET A 58 -5.36 60.22 25.54
C MET A 58 -5.34 58.74 25.19
N LYS A 59 -5.27 57.83 26.17
CA LYS A 59 -5.39 56.39 25.95
C LYS A 59 -6.80 55.98 25.50
N ASP A 60 -7.82 56.62 26.04
CA ASP A 60 -9.22 56.37 25.68
C ASP A 60 -9.60 56.99 24.32
N VAL A 61 -8.99 58.12 23.95
CA VAL A 61 -9.17 58.74 22.62
C VAL A 61 -8.37 58.01 21.52
N SER A 62 -7.17 57.49 21.83
CA SER A 62 -6.41 56.67 20.88
C SER A 62 -7.09 55.32 20.59
N THR A 63 -7.79 54.74 21.58
CA THR A 63 -8.52 53.48 21.41
C THR A 63 -9.90 53.62 20.77
N GLN A 64 -10.46 54.84 20.71
CA GLN A 64 -11.73 55.12 20.00
C GLN A 64 -11.54 55.62 18.56
N THR A 65 -10.37 56.18 18.22
CA THR A 65 -10.08 56.63 16.83
C THR A 65 -9.67 55.46 15.91
N GLU A 66 -9.24 54.32 16.45
CA GLU A 66 -8.90 53.11 15.67
C GLU A 66 -10.07 52.12 15.49
N ARG A 67 -11.28 52.45 15.98
CA ARG A 67 -12.43 51.51 15.97
C ARG A 67 -13.57 51.87 15.03
N SER A 68 -13.35 52.85 14.15
CA SER A 68 -14.32 53.25 13.15
C SER A 68 -13.68 53.24 11.77
N GLU A 69 -14.14 52.31 10.93
CA GLU A 69 -14.02 52.21 9.47
C GLU A 69 -12.82 51.44 8.87
N ARG A 70 -13.18 50.37 8.11
CA ARG A 70 -12.41 49.45 7.23
C ARG A 70 -12.00 48.13 7.90
N GLU A 71 -12.52 46.93 7.58
CA GLU A 71 -12.89 46.35 6.28
C GLU A 71 -13.86 45.14 6.44
N PRO A 72 -15.05 45.10 5.81
CA PRO A 72 -15.78 43.84 5.56
C PRO A 72 -15.14 43.01 4.43
N GLU A 73 -14.24 43.58 3.63
CA GLU A 73 -13.61 42.90 2.49
C GLU A 73 -12.57 41.85 2.92
N GLY A 74 -11.87 42.08 4.04
CA GLY A 74 -10.89 41.11 4.58
C GLY A 74 -11.52 39.78 5.00
N SER A 75 -12.73 39.82 5.56
CA SER A 75 -13.50 38.62 5.91
C SER A 75 -13.97 37.86 4.67
N MET A 76 -14.41 38.60 3.64
CA MET A 76 -14.86 38.01 2.38
C MET A 76 -13.71 37.34 1.61
N LEU A 77 -12.54 37.99 1.56
CA LEU A 77 -11.33 37.44 0.95
C LEU A 77 -10.83 36.19 1.69
N GLN A 78 -10.94 36.17 3.02
CA GLN A 78 -10.57 35.02 3.82
C GLN A 78 -11.52 33.83 3.63
N GLU A 79 -12.82 34.09 3.50
CA GLU A 79 -13.81 33.07 3.14
C GLU A 79 -13.58 32.53 1.72
N MET A 80 -13.22 33.40 0.77
CA MET A 80 -12.87 33.02 -0.59
C MET A 80 -11.63 32.12 -0.63
N LEU A 81 -10.59 32.43 0.17
CA LEU A 81 -9.38 31.62 0.30
C LEU A 81 -9.68 30.23 0.91
N LEU A 82 -10.52 30.16 1.93
CA LEU A 82 -10.95 28.87 2.51
C LEU A 82 -11.72 28.02 1.50
N LYS A 83 -12.60 28.66 0.72
CA LYS A 83 -13.36 27.98 -0.34
C LYS A 83 -12.47 27.48 -1.47
N LEU A 84 -11.46 28.27 -1.89
CA LEU A 84 -10.46 27.86 -2.88
C LEU A 84 -9.64 26.65 -2.39
N ASN A 85 -9.16 26.66 -1.14
CA ASN A 85 -8.42 25.53 -0.57
C ASN A 85 -9.28 24.26 -0.48
N SER A 86 -10.56 24.41 -0.15
CA SER A 86 -11.52 23.28 -0.15
C SER A 86 -11.75 22.73 -1.55
N MET A 87 -11.90 23.60 -2.55
CA MET A 87 -12.02 23.20 -3.96
C MET A 87 -10.77 22.52 -4.47
N GLU A 88 -9.58 23.01 -4.12
CA GLU A 88 -8.30 22.42 -4.50
C GLU A 88 -8.14 21.02 -3.89
N SER A 89 -8.50 20.86 -2.61
CA SER A 89 -8.52 19.54 -1.95
C SER A 89 -9.46 18.56 -2.66
N ASN A 90 -10.67 19.02 -3.02
CA ASN A 90 -11.63 18.20 -3.75
C ASN A 90 -11.14 17.84 -5.17
N HIS A 91 -10.53 18.79 -5.88
CA HIS A 91 -9.95 18.58 -7.21
C HIS A 91 -8.80 17.57 -7.14
N ASN A 92 -7.91 17.70 -6.17
CA ASN A 92 -6.81 16.76 -5.94
C ASN A 92 -7.31 15.34 -5.65
N LYS A 93 -8.39 15.21 -4.87
CA LYS A 93 -9.04 13.92 -4.62
C LYS A 93 -9.64 13.32 -5.89
N GLN A 94 -10.35 14.13 -6.69
CA GLN A 94 -10.90 13.70 -7.98
C GLN A 94 -9.78 13.27 -8.95
N MET A 95 -8.67 14.02 -9.02
CA MET A 95 -7.50 13.67 -9.83
C MET A 95 -6.84 12.39 -9.37
N ALA A 96 -6.75 12.14 -8.06
CA ALA A 96 -6.25 10.88 -7.52
C ALA A 96 -7.13 9.69 -7.93
N ASP A 97 -8.45 9.85 -7.90
CA ASP A 97 -9.39 8.79 -8.29
C ASP A 97 -9.40 8.56 -9.81
N ALA A 98 -9.33 9.61 -10.62
CA ALA A 98 -9.16 9.52 -12.07
C ALA A 98 -7.85 8.78 -12.43
N ASN A 99 -6.76 9.08 -11.73
CA ASN A 99 -5.47 8.40 -11.93
C ASN A 99 -5.54 6.90 -11.57
N LYS A 100 -6.29 6.52 -10.52
CA LYS A 100 -6.54 5.10 -10.21
C LYS A 100 -7.31 4.42 -11.34
N GLN A 101 -8.34 5.07 -11.88
CA GLN A 101 -9.11 4.54 -13.01
C GLN A 101 -8.27 4.38 -14.27
N ILE A 102 -7.43 5.37 -14.61
CA ILE A 102 -6.50 5.30 -15.75
C ILE A 102 -5.54 4.11 -15.60
N ARG A 103 -5.01 3.88 -14.39
CA ARG A 103 -4.14 2.71 -14.11
C ARG A 103 -4.87 1.38 -14.30
N LEU A 104 -6.11 1.29 -13.84
CA LEU A 104 -6.95 0.11 -14.02
C LEU A 104 -7.20 -0.17 -15.50
N LEU A 105 -7.63 0.85 -16.25
CA LEU A 105 -7.89 0.77 -17.70
C LEU A 105 -6.63 0.37 -18.47
N ARG A 106 -5.48 0.95 -18.14
CA ARG A 106 -4.20 0.59 -18.77
C ARG A 106 -3.84 -0.88 -18.53
N THR A 107 -4.06 -1.37 -17.31
CA THR A 107 -3.79 -2.77 -16.96
C THR A 107 -4.75 -3.71 -17.70
N GLN A 108 -6.03 -3.35 -17.80
CA GLN A 108 -7.02 -4.12 -18.56
C GLN A 108 -6.68 -4.14 -20.04
N LEU A 109 -6.31 -3.01 -20.64
CA LEU A 109 -5.87 -2.92 -22.03
C LEU A 109 -4.61 -3.75 -22.29
N GLU A 110 -3.64 -3.76 -21.37
CA GLU A 110 -2.44 -4.57 -21.50
C GLU A 110 -2.75 -6.07 -21.46
N ILE A 111 -3.70 -6.49 -20.62
CA ILE A 111 -4.14 -7.90 -20.56
C ILE A 111 -4.94 -8.28 -21.80
N MET A 112 -5.85 -7.42 -22.25
CA MET A 112 -6.60 -7.66 -23.48
C MET A 112 -5.66 -7.67 -24.69
N SER A 113 -4.67 -6.78 -24.74
CA SER A 113 -3.62 -6.79 -25.76
C SER A 113 -2.81 -8.08 -25.70
N ASN A 114 -2.40 -8.56 -24.53
CA ASN A 114 -1.66 -9.82 -24.43
C ASN A 114 -2.51 -11.05 -24.79
N ARG A 115 -3.84 -10.95 -24.72
CA ARG A 115 -4.78 -11.99 -25.16
C ARG A 115 -5.13 -11.91 -26.65
N LEU A 116 -5.12 -10.71 -27.23
CA LEU A 116 -5.48 -10.45 -28.63
C LEU A 116 -4.27 -10.40 -29.56
N VAL A 117 -3.08 -10.14 -29.02
CA VAL A 117 -1.81 -10.23 -29.74
C VAL A 117 -1.35 -11.69 -29.66
N SER A 118 -2.09 -12.57 -30.34
CA SER A 118 -1.41 -13.49 -31.25
C SER A 118 -0.69 -12.62 -32.27
N ARG A 119 0.56 -12.26 -31.98
CA ARG A 119 1.39 -11.39 -32.83
C ARG A 119 1.44 -12.04 -34.23
N PRO A 120 0.96 -11.40 -35.31
CA PRO A 120 1.17 -11.93 -36.64
C PRO A 120 2.68 -11.84 -36.91
N GLY A 121 3.35 -13.00 -36.88
CA GLY A 121 4.77 -13.12 -37.20
C GLY A 121 5.63 -13.93 -36.23
N LEU A 122 5.14 -14.37 -35.06
CA LEU A 122 5.89 -15.25 -34.14
C LEU A 122 4.99 -16.24 -33.38
N VAL A 123 3.92 -16.72 -34.02
CA VAL A 123 3.26 -17.94 -33.57
C VAL A 123 3.92 -19.04 -34.38
N PRO A 124 4.77 -19.91 -33.79
CA PRO A 124 4.92 -21.24 -34.38
C PRO A 124 3.49 -21.76 -34.51
N GLU A 125 3.12 -22.28 -35.67
CA GLU A 125 1.86 -23.02 -35.88
C GLU A 125 1.84 -24.29 -35.02
N ASN A 126 2.00 -24.16 -33.71
CA ASN A 126 1.56 -25.17 -32.78
C ASN A 126 0.05 -24.96 -32.68
N ASN A 127 -0.69 -25.74 -33.48
CA ASN A 127 -2.11 -26.01 -33.35
C ASN A 127 -2.45 -26.72 -32.01
N PHE A 128 -1.66 -26.46 -30.96
CA PHE A 128 -1.81 -27.01 -29.64
C PHE A 128 -2.88 -26.22 -28.91
N GLU A 129 -4.12 -26.64 -29.08
CA GLU A 129 -5.26 -26.08 -28.37
C GLU A 129 -5.26 -26.62 -26.93
N TRP A 130 -5.18 -25.71 -25.96
CA TRP A 130 -5.20 -26.04 -24.53
C TRP A 130 -6.41 -25.40 -23.85
N GLU A 131 -7.22 -26.23 -23.18
CA GLU A 131 -8.26 -25.73 -22.28
C GLU A 131 -7.77 -25.79 -20.82
N PRO A 132 -7.86 -24.68 -20.07
CA PRO A 132 -7.49 -24.66 -18.66
C PRO A 132 -8.31 -25.65 -17.82
N ILE A 133 -7.62 -26.38 -16.94
CA ILE A 133 -8.19 -27.42 -16.09
C ILE A 133 -9.23 -26.82 -15.13
N SER A 134 -10.42 -27.41 -15.13
CA SER A 134 -11.56 -26.92 -14.36
C SER A 134 -12.14 -27.95 -13.38
N SER A 135 -11.76 -29.22 -13.54
CA SER A 135 -12.25 -30.33 -12.73
C SER A 135 -11.12 -31.27 -12.30
N LYS A 136 -11.42 -32.10 -11.29
CA LYS A 136 -10.50 -33.15 -10.83
C LYS A 136 -10.19 -34.18 -11.93
N GLN A 137 -11.21 -34.52 -12.72
CA GLN A 137 -11.07 -35.49 -13.81
C GLN A 137 -10.16 -34.96 -14.91
N ASP A 138 -10.26 -33.67 -15.24
CA ASP A 138 -9.35 -33.03 -16.21
C ASP A 138 -7.91 -33.04 -15.70
N LEU A 139 -7.73 -32.79 -14.40
CA LEU A 139 -6.43 -32.83 -13.76
C LEU A 139 -5.80 -34.23 -13.81
N GLU A 140 -6.58 -35.27 -13.51
CA GLU A 140 -6.13 -36.66 -13.58
C GLU A 140 -5.82 -37.08 -15.02
N LYS A 141 -6.66 -36.72 -15.99
CA LYS A 141 -6.40 -36.96 -17.42
C LYS A 141 -5.12 -36.27 -17.88
N PHE A 142 -4.90 -35.04 -17.44
CA PHE A 142 -3.68 -34.31 -17.81
C PHE A 142 -2.42 -34.93 -17.20
N GLU A 143 -2.45 -35.30 -15.92
CA GLU A 143 -1.35 -36.02 -15.26
C GLU A 143 -1.00 -37.33 -15.98
N GLU A 144 -2.01 -38.05 -16.47
CA GLU A 144 -1.83 -39.28 -17.24
C GLU A 144 -1.21 -39.00 -18.61
N LYS A 145 -1.75 -38.02 -19.36
CA LYS A 145 -1.21 -37.60 -20.66
C LYS A 145 0.25 -37.15 -20.58
N LEU A 146 0.65 -36.50 -19.49
CA LEU A 146 2.04 -36.06 -19.30
C LEU A 146 3.05 -37.21 -19.11
N LYS A 147 2.61 -38.47 -19.02
CA LYS A 147 3.50 -39.65 -19.09
C LYS A 147 3.99 -39.90 -20.50
N GLU A 148 3.20 -39.55 -21.51
CA GLU A 148 3.58 -39.68 -22.91
C GLU A 148 4.64 -38.62 -23.24
N VAL A 149 5.80 -39.08 -23.73
CA VAL A 149 6.96 -38.20 -23.97
C VAL A 149 6.63 -37.11 -24.99
N GLU A 150 5.89 -37.46 -26.04
CA GLU A 150 5.45 -36.52 -27.08
C GLU A 150 4.55 -35.42 -26.48
N CYS A 151 3.49 -35.81 -25.77
CA CYS A 151 2.59 -34.86 -25.11
C CYS A 151 3.33 -33.96 -24.12
N ASN A 152 4.22 -34.54 -23.30
CA ASN A 152 5.03 -33.80 -22.34
C ASN A 152 5.93 -32.76 -23.02
N THR A 153 6.55 -33.14 -24.14
CA THR A 153 7.46 -32.26 -24.90
C THR A 153 6.69 -31.13 -25.57
N SER A 154 5.59 -31.44 -26.27
CA SER A 154 4.73 -30.43 -26.89
C SER A 154 4.18 -29.45 -25.85
N PHE A 155 3.80 -29.91 -24.66
CA PHE A 155 3.31 -29.03 -23.60
C PHE A 155 4.41 -28.13 -23.03
N LYS A 156 5.65 -28.63 -22.91
CA LYS A 156 6.80 -27.80 -22.50
C LYS A 156 7.05 -26.69 -23.52
N GLU A 157 7.08 -27.02 -24.81
CA GLU A 157 7.26 -26.04 -25.89
C GLU A 157 6.13 -25.01 -25.88
N PHE A 158 4.88 -25.45 -25.71
CA PHE A 158 3.73 -24.57 -25.54
C PHE A 158 3.91 -23.59 -24.38
N LEU A 159 4.34 -24.07 -23.20
CA LEU A 159 4.62 -23.19 -22.06
C LEU A 159 5.77 -22.23 -22.33
N GLU A 160 6.88 -22.67 -22.90
CA GLU A 160 8.01 -21.79 -23.23
C GLU A 160 7.61 -20.67 -24.21
N ASN A 161 6.74 -20.97 -25.17
CA ASN A 161 6.27 -19.98 -26.15
C ASN A 161 5.34 -18.92 -25.53
N ILE A 162 4.56 -19.29 -24.51
CA ILE A 162 3.59 -18.37 -23.87
C ILE A 162 4.22 -17.62 -22.70
N LEU A 163 5.14 -18.24 -21.96
CA LEU A 163 5.75 -17.67 -20.75
C LEU A 163 6.93 -16.76 -21.12
N GLN A 164 6.63 -15.54 -21.55
CA GLN A 164 7.66 -14.58 -21.98
C GLN A 164 8.44 -13.91 -20.82
N SER A 165 8.05 -14.14 -19.57
CA SER A 165 8.73 -13.54 -18.43
C SER A 165 10.11 -14.18 -18.20
N GLU A 166 11.17 -13.37 -18.12
CA GLU A 166 12.51 -13.86 -17.79
C GLU A 166 12.63 -14.36 -16.32
N ARG A 167 11.72 -13.91 -15.44
CA ARG A 167 11.76 -14.23 -14.01
C ARG A 167 10.97 -15.49 -13.68
N SER A 168 11.63 -16.46 -13.05
CA SER A 168 11.04 -17.75 -12.68
C SER A 168 9.77 -17.64 -11.82
N GLU A 169 9.71 -16.71 -10.88
CA GLU A 169 8.55 -16.50 -10.02
C GLU A 169 7.35 -15.98 -10.81
N ALA A 170 7.56 -15.04 -11.73
CA ALA A 170 6.50 -14.54 -12.61
C ALA A 170 6.04 -15.63 -13.59
N ARG A 171 6.96 -16.42 -14.15
CA ARG A 171 6.61 -17.59 -14.97
C ARG A 171 5.76 -18.61 -14.20
N LEU A 172 6.02 -18.82 -12.90
CA LEU A 172 5.17 -19.68 -12.05
C LEU A 172 3.75 -19.16 -11.91
N HIS A 173 3.59 -17.85 -11.74
CA HIS A 173 2.28 -17.23 -11.70
C HIS A 173 1.53 -17.40 -13.03
N ASP A 174 2.20 -17.06 -14.12
CA ASP A 174 1.61 -17.05 -15.45
C ASP A 174 1.25 -18.47 -15.89
N SER A 175 2.14 -19.45 -15.69
CA SER A 175 1.88 -20.86 -16.00
C SER A 175 0.72 -21.44 -15.20
N MET A 176 0.57 -21.07 -13.93
CA MET A 176 -0.59 -21.50 -13.13
C MET A 176 -1.90 -20.95 -13.68
N ASP A 177 -1.93 -19.69 -14.11
CA ASP A 177 -3.12 -19.06 -14.68
C ASP A 177 -3.42 -19.58 -16.11
N VAL A 178 -2.43 -20.14 -16.82
CA VAL A 178 -2.62 -20.87 -18.11
C VAL A 178 -3.15 -22.30 -17.90
N ILE A 179 -2.57 -23.04 -16.94
CA ILE A 179 -2.90 -24.46 -16.75
C ILE A 179 -4.26 -24.64 -16.05
N PHE A 180 -4.64 -23.74 -15.15
CA PHE A 180 -5.81 -23.92 -14.29
C PHE A 180 -6.81 -22.77 -14.37
N LYS A 181 -8.11 -23.08 -14.35
CA LYS A 181 -9.13 -22.06 -14.06
C LYS A 181 -8.99 -21.60 -12.60
N ARG A 182 -9.21 -20.30 -12.38
CA ARG A 182 -8.97 -19.63 -11.09
C ARG A 182 -9.83 -20.19 -9.96
N ASP A 183 -11.08 -20.51 -10.25
CA ASP A 183 -12.02 -21.15 -9.33
C ASP A 183 -11.59 -22.58 -8.98
N PHE A 184 -11.06 -23.33 -9.95
CA PHE A 184 -10.56 -24.68 -9.70
C PHE A 184 -9.37 -24.71 -8.74
N VAL A 185 -8.46 -23.74 -8.83
CA VAL A 185 -7.32 -23.60 -7.91
C VAL A 185 -7.75 -23.55 -6.43
N THR A 186 -8.94 -23.03 -6.14
CA THR A 186 -9.46 -22.97 -4.77
C THR A 186 -9.77 -24.35 -4.17
N LYS A 187 -10.03 -25.34 -5.03
CA LYS A 187 -10.33 -26.74 -4.68
C LYS A 187 -9.06 -27.58 -4.44
N LEU A 188 -7.89 -27.03 -4.79
CA LEU A 188 -6.60 -27.68 -4.62
C LEU A 188 -5.98 -27.35 -3.25
N SER A 189 -5.13 -28.25 -2.77
CA SER A 189 -4.26 -28.04 -1.61
C SER A 189 -2.98 -28.85 -1.78
N TRP A 190 -1.89 -28.49 -1.09
CA TRP A 190 -0.64 -29.24 -1.23
C TRP A 190 -0.79 -30.70 -0.76
N THR A 191 -1.29 -30.91 0.45
CA THR A 191 -1.37 -32.24 1.09
C THR A 191 -2.77 -32.88 1.10
N GLY A 192 -3.78 -32.21 0.58
CA GLY A 192 -5.19 -32.64 0.68
C GLY A 192 -5.95 -32.02 1.86
N GLY A 193 -5.25 -31.27 2.73
CA GLY A 193 -5.85 -30.65 3.90
C GLY A 193 -6.83 -29.52 3.54
N GLY A 194 -8.05 -29.60 4.09
CA GLY A 194 -9.09 -28.59 3.97
C GLY A 194 -10.09 -28.73 5.11
N LYS A 195 -10.75 -27.63 5.47
CA LYS A 195 -11.92 -27.59 6.36
C LYS A 195 -13.01 -26.74 5.69
N PRO A 196 -14.29 -27.14 5.73
CA PRO A 196 -14.84 -28.34 6.35
C PRO A 196 -14.49 -29.64 5.60
N ASP A 197 -14.34 -29.57 4.28
CA ASP A 197 -14.10 -30.73 3.42
C ASP A 197 -12.63 -30.86 2.99
N PRO A 198 -12.15 -32.11 2.77
CA PRO A 198 -10.83 -32.34 2.22
C PRO A 198 -10.72 -31.79 0.79
N LYS A 199 -9.58 -31.16 0.50
CA LYS A 199 -9.27 -30.62 -0.83
C LYS A 199 -8.54 -31.64 -1.67
N ILE A 200 -8.49 -31.41 -2.98
CA ILE A 200 -7.70 -32.26 -3.89
C ILE A 200 -6.22 -32.11 -3.52
N ARG A 201 -5.54 -33.23 -3.25
CA ARG A 201 -4.11 -33.27 -2.92
C ARG A 201 -3.30 -33.05 -4.20
N PHE A 202 -2.66 -31.90 -4.34
CA PHE A 202 -1.87 -31.57 -5.52
C PHE A 202 -0.52 -32.32 -5.56
N LEU A 203 0.04 -32.67 -4.40
CA LEU A 203 1.30 -33.40 -4.30
C LEU A 203 1.30 -34.77 -5.00
N SER A 204 0.13 -35.37 -5.26
CA SER A 204 0.05 -36.65 -5.97
C SER A 204 0.21 -36.55 -7.49
N PHE A 205 0.17 -35.35 -8.08
CA PHE A 205 0.32 -35.15 -9.52
C PHE A 205 1.79 -34.87 -9.88
N ILE A 206 2.58 -35.95 -9.88
CA ILE A 206 4.04 -35.91 -9.96
C ILE A 206 4.51 -35.42 -11.34
N ASN A 207 3.83 -35.79 -12.42
CA ASN A 207 4.21 -35.39 -13.78
C ASN A 207 3.97 -33.91 -14.01
N ILE A 208 2.88 -33.36 -13.48
CA ILE A 208 2.65 -31.91 -13.47
C ILE A 208 3.75 -31.20 -12.65
N LEU A 209 4.12 -31.72 -11.48
CA LEU A 209 5.23 -31.13 -10.71
C LEU A 209 6.57 -31.18 -11.46
N LYS A 210 6.85 -32.28 -12.17
CA LYS A 210 8.04 -32.39 -13.04
C LYS A 210 7.99 -31.38 -14.19
N LEU A 211 6.82 -31.17 -14.80
CA LEU A 211 6.64 -30.17 -15.85
C LEU A 211 7.02 -28.77 -15.34
N TYR A 212 6.51 -28.37 -14.18
CA TYR A 212 6.89 -27.11 -13.53
C TYR A 212 8.38 -27.01 -13.21
N LYS A 213 9.00 -28.12 -12.80
CA LYS A 213 10.43 -28.17 -12.48
C LYS A 213 11.30 -27.90 -13.70
N HIS A 214 10.94 -28.46 -14.84
CA HIS A 214 11.71 -28.33 -16.07
C HIS A 214 11.46 -27.02 -16.83
N GLY A 215 10.21 -26.54 -16.86
CA GLY A 215 9.84 -25.37 -17.66
C GLY A 215 9.76 -24.04 -16.92
N VAL A 216 9.75 -24.03 -15.58
CA VAL A 216 9.35 -22.81 -14.84
C VAL A 216 10.23 -22.50 -13.63
N MET A 217 10.42 -23.47 -12.73
CA MET A 217 11.15 -23.27 -11.48
C MET A 217 11.96 -24.51 -11.09
N PRO A 218 13.30 -24.45 -11.05
CA PRO A 218 14.13 -25.64 -10.92
C PRO A 218 14.14 -26.28 -9.53
N THR A 219 13.76 -25.54 -8.46
CA THR A 219 13.91 -26.02 -7.08
C THR A 219 12.58 -26.47 -6.46
N ASP A 220 12.54 -27.72 -5.98
CA ASP A 220 11.36 -28.34 -5.35
C ASP A 220 10.86 -27.55 -4.12
N LYS A 221 11.78 -26.99 -3.33
CA LYS A 221 11.45 -26.16 -2.16
C LYS A 221 10.64 -24.92 -2.57
N LYS A 222 11.14 -24.17 -3.56
CA LYS A 222 10.45 -22.97 -4.08
C LYS A 222 9.10 -23.32 -4.69
N LEU A 223 9.04 -24.44 -5.43
CA LEU A 223 7.80 -24.90 -6.05
C LEU A 223 6.73 -25.27 -5.00
N LYS A 224 7.13 -25.99 -3.96
CA LYS A 224 6.28 -26.31 -2.81
C LYS A 224 5.79 -25.05 -2.11
N GLU A 225 6.69 -24.15 -1.73
CA GLU A 225 6.33 -22.89 -1.06
C GLU A 225 5.36 -22.06 -1.90
N PHE A 226 5.60 -21.98 -3.21
CA PHE A 226 4.72 -21.31 -4.16
C PHE A 226 3.32 -21.92 -4.13
N PHE A 227 3.18 -23.23 -4.36
CA PHE A 227 1.86 -23.87 -4.42
C PHE A 227 1.14 -23.85 -3.07
N GLN A 228 1.85 -24.06 -1.96
CA GLN A 228 1.27 -23.95 -0.62
C GLN A 228 0.67 -22.56 -0.39
N ASN A 229 1.40 -21.50 -0.73
CA ASN A 229 0.89 -20.13 -0.63
C ASN A 229 -0.26 -19.89 -1.60
N LYS A 230 -0.17 -20.39 -2.84
CA LYS A 230 -1.22 -20.21 -3.85
C LYS A 230 -2.53 -20.86 -3.48
N PHE A 231 -2.50 -22.08 -2.97
CA PHE A 231 -3.69 -22.81 -2.56
C PHE A 231 -4.28 -22.23 -1.26
N LYS A 232 -3.43 -21.81 -0.31
CA LYS A 232 -3.87 -21.15 0.93
C LYS A 232 -4.66 -19.88 0.66
N HIS A 233 -4.20 -19.06 -0.30
CA HIS A 233 -4.81 -17.78 -0.64
C HIS A 233 -5.76 -17.85 -1.84
N GLY A 234 -6.12 -19.05 -2.31
CA GLY A 234 -6.97 -19.23 -3.49
C GLY A 234 -8.35 -18.56 -3.36
N ASN A 235 -9.02 -18.73 -2.22
CA ASN A 235 -10.33 -18.12 -1.97
C ASN A 235 -10.28 -16.59 -1.98
N GLN A 236 -9.22 -16.00 -1.41
CA GLN A 236 -9.02 -14.55 -1.44
C GLN A 236 -8.84 -14.08 -2.90
N ARG A 237 -8.09 -14.82 -3.71
CA ARG A 237 -7.91 -14.52 -5.15
C ARG A 237 -9.18 -14.65 -5.98
N LEU A 238 -10.12 -15.52 -5.61
CA LEU A 238 -11.39 -15.67 -6.32
C LEU A 238 -12.26 -14.42 -6.16
N ASN A 239 -12.26 -13.83 -4.96
CA ASN A 239 -13.07 -12.67 -4.62
C ASN A 239 -12.44 -11.32 -5.03
N LEU A 240 -11.18 -11.33 -5.49
CA LEU A 240 -10.54 -10.14 -6.04
C LEU A 240 -11.13 -9.86 -7.44
N THR A 241 -12.11 -8.98 -7.49
CA THR A 241 -12.56 -8.35 -8.74
C THR A 241 -11.49 -7.37 -9.23
N GLY A 242 -10.78 -7.76 -10.28
CA GLY A 242 -9.72 -6.97 -10.91
C GLY A 242 -8.37 -7.68 -10.91
N THR A 243 -7.56 -7.43 -11.94
CA THR A 243 -6.28 -8.12 -12.10
C THR A 243 -5.23 -7.52 -11.17
N VAL A 244 -5.00 -8.17 -10.02
CA VAL A 244 -3.88 -7.84 -9.15
C VAL A 244 -2.61 -8.42 -9.76
N LYS A 245 -1.85 -7.58 -10.48
CA LYS A 245 -0.46 -7.91 -10.86
C LYS A 245 0.35 -8.13 -9.58
N SER A 246 1.23 -9.13 -9.60
CA SER A 246 2.24 -9.32 -8.55
C SER A 246 3.07 -8.04 -8.41
N THR A 247 2.88 -7.29 -7.33
CA THR A 247 3.71 -6.11 -7.03
C THR A 247 4.93 -6.55 -6.24
N PHE A 248 6.10 -6.44 -6.85
CA PHE A 248 7.36 -6.60 -6.13
C PHE A 248 7.64 -5.36 -5.27
N HIS A 249 7.85 -5.56 -3.98
CA HIS A 249 8.48 -4.53 -3.14
C HIS A 249 10.00 -4.61 -3.36
N ARG A 250 10.60 -3.58 -3.96
CA ARG A 250 12.06 -3.43 -3.93
C ARG A 250 12.46 -3.15 -2.48
N HIS A 251 13.11 -4.11 -1.82
CA HIS A 251 13.92 -3.76 -0.65
C HIS A 251 15.06 -2.87 -1.15
N ARG A 252 15.12 -1.67 -0.58
CA ARG A 252 16.15 -0.67 -0.82
C ARG A 252 17.39 -1.00 0.01
#